data_AF-A0A0L6CZ65-F1
#
_entry.id   AF-A0A0L6CZ65-F1
#
_cell.length_a   1.000
_cell.length_b   1.000
_cell.length_c   1.000
_cell.angle_alpha   90.00
_cell.angle_beta   90.00
_cell.angle_gamma   90.00
#
_symmetry.space_group_name_H-M   'P 1'
#
loop_
_entity.id
_entity.type
_entity.pdbx_description
1 polymer ?
#
loop_
_entity_poly.entity_id
_entity_poly.type
_entity_poly.pdbx_seq_one_letter_code
_entity_poly.pdbx_strand_id
1 'polypeptide(L)'
;MRVFGGTVLVFAAWLCALGAVSTLSASMIAAPAWADDGDGGDGDGGDGDDGDDGGGSSSSSSTGGGASRGGINSGEVDDPREIIRGLRRLFRGQPVEPQRARRRPAPQPAPRPERAPAEIVARGLTDDQTTALVTQGYVVLERADLVSLATTVRRFQVPEGTTLDAARDTIRALPGAEAADFNHYYRAGQDSAAVIPIAATAPACDGLHCPARALIGWPQALGPEGCGAPVTIGMVDTGLNADHQVLAGADIDLTRIAPEEYSASAAIHGTAVAAILVGDPETRVPGLLPGLPLVAVDAFHRASGDERTDAFTLVRALDHLSERGVQVINLSLAGPPNTVLEDTLLQLTEQRRIPVIAAAGNDGPRAEPAYPAAYDSVIAVTAVDRSGTIYRRAIRGAHVELAAPGVEVWTAASVKGARWKTGTSFAAPYVTAAVALWLQHDPTLTPEEIRARLTASAGDRGPDGLDDTYGHGLLNLGGNCPGRAVFTPALAE
;
A
#
# COMPACT_ATOMS: atom_id res chain seq x y z
N MET A 1 -23.30 -74.27 -7.47
CA MET A 1 -22.01 -74.60 -6.81
C MET A 1 -21.35 -73.28 -6.40
N ARG A 2 -21.18 -73.08 -5.07
CA ARG A 2 -20.31 -72.10 -4.37
C ARG A 2 -20.71 -70.61 -4.40
N VAL A 3 -20.62 -69.81 -3.32
CA VAL A 3 -20.36 -69.97 -1.86
C VAL A 3 -20.69 -68.61 -1.16
N PHE A 4 -21.18 -68.69 0.08
CA PHE A 4 -21.20 -67.75 1.25
C PHE A 4 -20.34 -66.47 1.19
N GLY A 5 -20.67 -65.31 1.80
CA GLY A 5 -21.51 -65.00 2.96
C GLY A 5 -20.69 -64.95 4.27
N GLY A 6 -20.20 -63.78 4.70
CA GLY A 6 -19.46 -63.66 5.98
C GLY A 6 -19.14 -62.23 6.41
N THR A 7 -19.90 -61.75 7.39
CA THR A 7 -19.73 -60.51 8.17
C THR A 7 -18.70 -60.72 9.27
N VAL A 8 -17.82 -59.75 9.55
CA VAL A 8 -16.96 -59.73 10.74
C VAL A 8 -17.08 -58.39 11.45
N LEU A 9 -17.46 -58.46 12.73
CA LEU A 9 -17.56 -57.36 13.68
C LEU A 9 -16.98 -57.92 14.99
N VAL A 10 -15.90 -57.32 15.52
CA VAL A 10 -15.28 -57.73 16.79
C VAL A 10 -14.88 -56.49 17.61
N PHE A 11 -15.62 -56.31 18.71
CA PHE A 11 -15.28 -55.91 20.09
C PHE A 11 -13.96 -55.16 20.41
N ALA A 12 -14.07 -54.13 21.27
CA ALA A 12 -13.69 -54.24 22.69
C ALA A 12 -14.09 -53.00 23.52
N ALA A 13 -14.68 -53.27 24.69
CA ALA A 13 -14.90 -52.34 25.80
C ALA A 13 -14.19 -52.89 27.05
N TRP A 14 -13.77 -51.99 27.97
CA TRP A 14 -13.39 -52.13 29.41
C TRP A 14 -12.32 -51.06 29.73
N LEU A 15 -12.20 -50.40 30.89
CA LEU A 15 -12.95 -50.31 32.14
C LEU A 15 -12.49 -49.03 32.92
N CYS A 16 -13.31 -48.60 33.87
CA CYS A 16 -13.19 -47.48 34.81
C CYS A 16 -11.87 -47.29 35.59
N ALA A 17 -11.61 -46.05 36.02
CA ALA A 17 -11.14 -45.74 37.37
C ALA A 17 -11.54 -44.32 37.83
N LEU A 18 -12.13 -44.26 39.02
CA LEU A 18 -12.60 -43.09 39.77
C LEU A 18 -11.45 -42.29 40.40
N GLY A 19 -11.70 -41.00 40.68
CA GLY A 19 -10.92 -40.26 41.68
C GLY A 19 -11.27 -38.77 41.75
N ALA A 20 -12.22 -38.41 42.62
CA ALA A 20 -12.46 -37.04 43.07
C ALA A 20 -11.69 -36.78 44.37
N VAL A 21 -10.93 -35.68 44.49
CA VAL A 21 -10.64 -34.98 45.76
C VAL A 21 -10.41 -33.49 45.48
N SER A 22 -11.00 -32.65 46.33
CA SER A 22 -10.97 -31.19 46.32
C SER A 22 -9.82 -30.59 47.15
N THR A 23 -9.54 -29.30 46.87
CA THR A 23 -8.90 -28.25 47.69
C THR A 23 -7.42 -28.37 48.10
N LEU A 24 -6.61 -27.38 47.72
CA LEU A 24 -6.03 -26.38 48.63
C LEU A 24 -5.09 -25.41 47.91
N SER A 25 -5.27 -24.12 48.21
CA SER A 25 -4.38 -23.01 47.87
C SER A 25 -3.02 -23.16 48.53
N ALA A 26 -1.94 -22.81 47.80
CA ALA A 26 -0.72 -22.26 48.39
C ALA A 26 0.13 -21.58 47.30
N SER A 27 0.20 -20.26 47.36
CA SER A 27 1.31 -19.48 46.81
C SER A 27 2.60 -19.95 47.48
N MET A 28 3.68 -20.15 46.71
CA MET A 28 5.06 -19.88 47.12
C MET A 28 5.94 -19.65 45.89
N ILE A 29 6.37 -18.40 45.83
CA ILE A 29 7.54 -17.78 45.21
C ILE A 29 8.70 -18.76 44.90
N ALA A 30 9.18 -18.74 43.66
CA ALA A 30 10.57 -19.05 43.32
C ALA A 30 10.99 -18.19 42.10
N ALA A 31 12.05 -17.40 42.30
CA ALA A 31 12.68 -16.51 41.33
C ALA A 31 13.53 -17.28 40.29
N PRO A 32 13.86 -16.60 39.18
CA PRO A 32 15.27 -16.30 38.87
C PRO A 32 15.45 -14.79 38.56
N ALA A 33 16.36 -14.09 39.24
CA ALA A 33 17.74 -13.78 38.78
C ALA A 33 17.74 -13.12 37.38
N TRP A 34 17.62 -11.79 37.20
CA TRP A 34 18.56 -10.66 37.44
C TRP A 34 19.91 -10.77 36.74
N ALA A 35 20.02 -10.05 35.61
CA ALA A 35 21.15 -9.29 35.02
C ALA A 35 20.85 -9.15 33.51
N ASP A 36 20.96 -8.02 32.81
CA ASP A 36 21.66 -6.76 33.07
C ASP A 36 21.06 -5.67 32.17
N ASP A 37 21.02 -4.44 32.69
CA ASP A 37 20.49 -3.24 32.06
C ASP A 37 21.54 -2.58 31.15
N GLY A 38 21.08 -1.91 30.09
CA GLY A 38 21.92 -1.16 29.16
C GLY A 38 21.13 -0.07 28.44
N ASP A 39 21.12 1.10 29.07
CA ASP A 39 20.45 2.36 28.74
C ASP A 39 20.60 2.87 27.29
N GLY A 40 19.62 3.69 26.87
CA GLY A 40 19.97 4.88 26.08
C GLY A 40 18.87 5.48 25.20
N GLY A 41 18.08 6.40 25.76
CA GLY A 41 17.84 7.69 25.09
C GLY A 41 16.41 8.02 24.67
N ASP A 42 15.64 8.53 25.62
CA ASP A 42 14.47 9.38 25.39
C ASP A 42 14.83 10.66 24.62
N GLY A 43 13.92 11.11 23.76
CA GLY A 43 13.98 12.40 23.09
C GLY A 43 12.57 12.98 22.97
N ASP A 44 12.26 13.86 23.91
CA ASP A 44 10.98 14.50 24.14
C ASP A 44 10.37 15.23 22.94
N GLY A 45 9.04 15.36 23.03
CA GLY A 45 8.18 16.08 22.12
C GLY A 45 8.42 17.59 22.08
N GLY A 46 7.81 18.20 21.07
CA GLY A 46 7.78 19.65 20.88
C GLY A 46 6.54 20.01 20.07
N ASP A 47 5.51 20.43 20.79
CA ASP A 47 4.42 21.25 20.27
C ASP A 47 5.00 22.55 19.68
N GLY A 48 4.35 23.06 18.65
CA GLY A 48 4.71 24.32 18.00
C GLY A 48 3.66 24.73 17.00
N ASP A 49 2.59 25.32 17.52
CA ASP A 49 1.81 26.34 16.82
C ASP A 49 2.76 27.41 16.28
N ASP A 50 2.52 27.87 15.05
CA ASP A 50 2.54 29.29 14.70
C ASP A 50 2.05 29.45 13.26
N GLY A 51 1.01 30.27 13.13
CA GLY A 51 0.40 30.66 11.86
C GLY A 51 1.13 31.82 11.18
N ASP A 52 0.76 31.93 9.91
CA ASP A 52 0.50 33.14 9.13
C ASP A 52 1.63 34.05 8.61
N ASP A 53 1.41 34.36 7.32
CA ASP A 53 1.61 35.63 6.60
C ASP A 53 2.89 35.94 5.81
N GLY A 54 2.63 36.36 4.56
CA GLY A 54 3.46 37.21 3.73
C GLY A 54 3.92 36.54 2.43
N GLY A 55 3.41 36.84 1.23
CA GLY A 55 2.90 38.13 0.74
C GLY A 55 3.98 38.85 -0.08
N GLY A 56 3.78 38.87 -1.40
CA GLY A 56 4.34 39.70 -2.47
C GLY A 56 5.59 40.57 -2.24
N SER A 57 6.56 40.43 -3.16
CA SER A 57 7.57 41.46 -3.41
C SER A 57 7.38 42.08 -4.80
N SER A 58 7.10 43.38 -4.83
CA SER A 58 7.26 44.27 -5.97
C SER A 58 8.50 45.14 -5.76
N SER A 59 9.29 45.28 -6.82
CA SER A 59 10.55 46.00 -6.89
C SER A 59 10.39 47.52 -7.04
N SER A 60 11.25 48.29 -6.36
CA SER A 60 11.65 49.66 -6.72
C SER A 60 13.02 49.93 -6.06
N SER A 61 14.09 49.97 -6.85
CA SER A 61 14.72 51.13 -7.52
C SER A 61 15.57 52.01 -6.58
N SER A 62 16.84 52.05 -6.97
CA SER A 62 18.01 52.74 -6.39
C SER A 62 18.04 54.25 -6.54
N THR A 63 18.63 54.92 -5.53
CA THR A 63 19.34 56.22 -5.55
C THR A 63 19.98 56.37 -4.16
N GLY A 64 21.19 56.88 -3.87
CA GLY A 64 22.23 57.60 -4.61
C GLY A 64 22.97 58.54 -3.61
N GLY A 65 24.31 58.60 -3.65
CA GLY A 65 25.17 59.62 -3.00
C GLY A 65 25.52 59.40 -1.51
N GLY A 66 26.72 59.68 -0.97
CA GLY A 66 27.94 60.32 -1.46
C GLY A 66 28.53 61.28 -0.41
N ALA A 67 29.75 61.01 0.07
CA ALA A 67 30.72 61.92 0.75
C ALA A 67 30.35 62.48 2.16
N SER A 68 31.23 62.94 3.07
CA SER A 68 32.68 63.10 3.18
C SER A 68 33.07 63.45 4.64
N ARG A 69 34.29 63.04 5.06
CA ARG A 69 35.33 63.75 5.87
C ARG A 69 35.00 64.48 7.19
N GLY A 70 35.88 64.24 8.19
CA GLY A 70 36.30 65.24 9.18
C GLY A 70 37.13 64.68 10.34
N GLY A 71 38.46 64.90 10.34
CA GLY A 71 39.29 64.88 11.56
C GLY A 71 38.97 66.11 12.44
N ILE A 72 39.60 66.42 13.57
CA ILE A 72 41.02 66.38 13.93
C ILE A 72 41.12 66.59 15.48
N ASN A 73 42.15 65.99 16.10
CA ASN A 73 43.02 66.50 17.19
C ASN A 73 42.61 66.61 18.68
N SER A 74 43.38 65.83 19.46
CA SER A 74 44.30 66.20 20.57
C SER A 74 43.81 67.09 21.73
N GLY A 75 43.95 66.56 22.95
CA GLY A 75 44.00 67.34 24.17
C GLY A 75 43.98 66.44 25.41
N GLU A 76 45.14 66.22 26.00
CA GLU A 76 45.34 65.52 27.28
C GLU A 76 45.49 66.57 28.38
N VAL A 77 44.58 66.61 29.37
CA VAL A 77 44.81 67.13 30.73
C VAL A 77 43.91 66.40 31.73
N ASP A 78 44.54 66.06 32.84
CA ASP A 78 44.13 65.37 34.06
C ASP A 78 42.86 65.88 34.77
N ASP A 79 41.98 64.95 35.19
CA ASP A 79 41.19 65.08 36.43
C ASP A 79 40.90 63.68 37.06
N PRO A 80 41.50 63.32 38.20
CA PRO A 80 41.43 61.98 38.78
C PRO A 80 40.18 61.74 39.66
N ARG A 81 38.99 62.14 39.18
CA ARG A 81 37.70 61.83 39.85
C ARG A 81 36.59 61.28 38.93
N GLU A 82 36.87 61.03 37.66
CA GLU A 82 35.93 60.37 36.72
C GLU A 82 36.19 58.85 36.54
N ILE A 83 37.16 58.26 37.24
CA ILE A 83 37.55 56.85 37.06
C ILE A 83 36.63 55.85 37.81
N ILE A 84 35.84 56.30 38.80
CA ILE A 84 35.05 55.38 39.67
C ILE A 84 33.57 55.24 39.22
N ARG A 85 33.11 55.96 38.19
CA ARG A 85 31.78 55.72 37.55
C ARG A 85 31.83 54.90 36.27
N GLY A 86 32.99 54.71 35.66
CA GLY A 86 33.17 53.89 34.44
C GLY A 86 33.27 52.38 34.69
N LEU A 87 33.70 51.95 35.87
CA LEU A 87 34.01 50.53 36.16
C LEU A 87 32.80 49.64 36.47
N ARG A 88 31.58 50.19 36.56
CA ARG A 88 30.33 49.39 36.68
C ARG A 88 29.61 49.15 35.35
N ARG A 89 30.14 49.62 34.22
CA ARG A 89 29.59 49.34 32.87
C ARG A 89 30.43 48.36 32.04
N LEU A 90 31.55 47.86 32.57
CA LEU A 90 32.38 46.84 31.90
C LEU A 90 32.02 45.38 32.25
N PHE A 91 31.03 45.14 33.12
CA PHE A 91 30.57 43.79 33.48
C PHE A 91 29.05 43.62 33.36
N ARG A 92 28.47 44.11 32.26
CA ARG A 92 27.20 43.57 31.75
C ARG A 92 27.51 42.85 30.44
N GLY A 93 27.72 41.54 30.54
CA GLY A 93 27.80 40.67 29.38
C GLY A 93 26.56 40.89 28.52
N GLN A 94 26.78 41.27 27.26
CA GLN A 94 25.75 41.08 26.25
C GLN A 94 25.50 39.57 26.16
N PRO A 95 24.24 39.10 26.15
CA PRO A 95 23.97 37.72 25.82
C PRO A 95 24.51 37.50 24.41
N VAL A 96 25.53 36.65 24.29
CA VAL A 96 25.95 36.11 22.99
C VAL A 96 24.80 35.22 22.56
N GLU A 97 23.97 35.74 21.66
CA GLU A 97 22.95 34.95 20.99
C GLU A 97 23.69 33.77 20.32
N PRO A 98 23.42 32.51 20.71
CA PRO A 98 24.09 31.39 20.09
C PRO A 98 23.69 31.42 18.62
N GLN A 99 24.65 31.71 17.73
CA GLN A 99 24.47 31.50 16.31
C GLN A 99 23.97 30.07 16.16
N ARG A 100 22.67 29.91 15.84
CA ARG A 100 22.09 28.62 15.49
C ARG A 100 23.00 28.07 14.39
N ALA A 101 23.83 27.10 14.74
CA ALA A 101 24.61 26.36 13.77
C ALA A 101 23.60 25.92 12.71
N ARG A 102 23.73 26.44 11.49
CA ARG A 102 22.92 25.98 10.36
C ARG A 102 23.12 24.47 10.33
N ARG A 103 22.13 23.71 10.83
CA ARG A 103 22.12 22.26 10.73
C ARG A 103 22.32 21.99 9.25
N ARG A 104 23.46 21.38 8.89
CA ARG A 104 23.65 20.86 7.54
C ARG A 104 22.40 20.01 7.27
N PRO A 105 21.71 20.22 6.13
CA PRO A 105 20.65 19.31 5.73
C PRO A 105 21.19 17.90 5.87
N ALA A 106 20.44 17.03 6.54
CA ALA A 106 20.80 15.62 6.59
C ALA A 106 21.07 15.16 5.14
N PRO A 107 22.13 14.37 4.89
CA PRO A 107 22.37 13.82 3.56
C PRO A 107 21.07 13.18 3.07
N GLN A 108 20.59 13.58 1.90
CA GLN A 108 19.42 12.94 1.33
C GLN A 108 19.75 11.45 1.14
N PRO A 109 18.88 10.53 1.60
CA PRO A 109 19.07 9.11 1.34
C PRO A 109 19.27 8.90 -0.16
N ALA A 110 20.21 8.02 -0.53
CA ALA A 110 20.40 7.67 -1.93
C ALA A 110 19.05 7.22 -2.53
N PRO A 111 18.73 7.63 -3.78
CA PRO A 111 17.48 7.22 -4.40
C PRO A 111 17.44 5.69 -4.49
N ARG A 112 16.27 5.12 -4.16
CA ARG A 112 16.07 3.68 -4.24
C ARG A 112 16.18 3.24 -5.71
N PRO A 113 16.75 2.06 -6.00
CA PRO A 113 16.84 1.58 -7.36
C PRO A 113 15.44 1.33 -7.93
N GLU A 114 15.24 1.68 -9.19
CA GLU A 114 13.95 1.51 -9.90
C GLU A 114 13.85 0.18 -10.64
N ARG A 115 14.96 -0.53 -10.82
CA ARG A 115 15.03 -1.79 -11.58
C ARG A 115 16.25 -2.62 -11.19
N ALA A 116 16.21 -3.91 -11.51
CA ALA A 116 17.36 -4.80 -11.39
C ALA A 116 18.47 -4.42 -12.39
N PRO A 117 19.75 -4.57 -12.01
CA PRO A 117 20.86 -4.23 -12.88
C PRO A 117 21.00 -5.23 -14.02
N ALA A 118 21.02 -4.74 -15.26
CA ALA A 118 21.29 -5.54 -16.46
C ALA A 118 20.32 -6.73 -16.67
N GLU A 119 19.08 -6.63 -16.18
CA GLU A 119 18.03 -7.62 -16.41
C GLU A 119 16.93 -7.11 -17.34
N ILE A 120 16.51 -7.98 -18.28
CA ILE A 120 15.33 -7.80 -19.14
C ILE A 120 14.31 -8.90 -18.84
N VAL A 121 13.04 -8.53 -18.79
CA VAL A 121 11.91 -9.45 -18.72
C VAL A 121 11.23 -9.45 -20.08
N ALA A 122 10.86 -10.62 -20.59
CA ALA A 122 10.16 -10.75 -21.87
C ALA A 122 9.10 -11.86 -21.82
N ARG A 123 7.91 -11.57 -22.34
CA ARG A 123 6.80 -12.51 -22.49
C ARG A 123 6.72 -13.01 -23.93
N GLY A 124 6.23 -14.23 -24.12
CA GLY A 124 5.83 -14.74 -25.44
C GLY A 124 6.95 -15.26 -26.35
N LEU A 125 8.21 -15.21 -25.89
CA LEU A 125 9.33 -15.76 -26.66
C LEU A 125 9.20 -17.26 -26.89
N THR A 126 9.43 -17.68 -28.12
CA THR A 126 9.60 -19.10 -28.49
C THR A 126 10.95 -19.63 -28.01
N ASP A 127 11.09 -20.97 -27.97
CA ASP A 127 12.35 -21.59 -27.57
C ASP A 127 13.47 -21.31 -28.60
N ASP A 128 13.16 -21.30 -29.90
CA ASP A 128 14.13 -20.96 -30.95
C ASP A 128 14.64 -19.52 -30.84
N GLN A 129 13.74 -18.55 -30.58
CA GLN A 129 14.11 -17.16 -30.33
C GLN A 129 14.98 -17.05 -29.07
N THR A 130 14.65 -17.80 -28.02
CA THR A 130 15.43 -17.86 -26.78
C THR A 130 16.85 -18.39 -27.06
N THR A 131 16.99 -19.48 -27.81
CA THR A 131 18.29 -20.04 -28.21
C THR A 131 19.10 -19.05 -29.06
N ALA A 132 18.46 -18.30 -29.95
CA ALA A 132 19.12 -17.26 -30.73
C ALA A 132 19.66 -16.12 -29.87
N LEU A 133 18.92 -15.67 -28.85
CA LEU A 133 19.38 -14.67 -27.88
C LEU A 133 20.55 -15.22 -27.04
N VAL A 134 20.49 -16.47 -26.60
CA VAL A 134 21.60 -17.11 -25.87
C VAL A 134 22.87 -17.16 -26.71
N THR A 135 22.74 -17.43 -28.01
CA THR A 135 23.89 -17.41 -28.95
C THR A 135 24.50 -16.00 -29.09
N GLN A 136 23.72 -14.95 -28.83
CA GLN A 136 24.18 -13.55 -28.79
C GLN A 136 24.75 -13.13 -27.42
N GLY A 137 24.83 -14.05 -26.46
CA GLY A 137 25.44 -13.83 -25.14
C GLY A 137 24.46 -13.47 -24.03
N TYR A 138 23.15 -13.48 -24.29
CA TYR A 138 22.15 -13.35 -23.21
C TYR A 138 22.16 -14.61 -22.34
N VAL A 139 21.92 -14.46 -21.05
CA VAL A 139 21.77 -15.63 -20.16
C VAL A 139 20.34 -15.66 -19.65
N VAL A 140 19.64 -16.78 -19.84
CA VAL A 140 18.33 -17.00 -19.21
C VAL A 140 18.56 -17.20 -17.72
N LEU A 141 18.14 -16.24 -16.91
CA LEU A 141 18.18 -16.35 -15.45
C LEU A 141 17.02 -17.22 -14.96
N GLU A 142 15.84 -17.00 -15.52
CA GLU A 142 14.64 -17.73 -15.11
C GLU A 142 13.63 -17.79 -16.25
N ARG A 143 12.86 -18.88 -16.29
CA ARG A 143 11.69 -19.06 -17.15
C ARG A 143 10.52 -19.49 -16.26
N ALA A 144 9.37 -18.88 -16.47
CA ALA A 144 8.11 -19.33 -15.89
C ALA A 144 7.08 -19.52 -16.99
N ASP A 145 6.30 -20.59 -16.87
CA ASP A 145 5.09 -20.78 -17.67
C ASP A 145 3.94 -20.06 -16.97
N LEU A 146 3.25 -19.18 -17.70
CA LEU A 146 2.07 -18.48 -17.24
C LEU A 146 0.86 -19.28 -17.72
N VAL A 147 0.43 -20.23 -16.88
CA VAL A 147 -0.52 -21.29 -17.22
C VAL A 147 -1.87 -20.69 -17.56
N SER A 148 -2.36 -19.75 -16.75
CA SER A 148 -3.64 -19.10 -17.01
C SER A 148 -3.57 -18.30 -18.30
N LEU A 149 -2.48 -17.60 -18.59
CA LEU A 149 -2.33 -16.79 -19.79
C LEU A 149 -1.84 -17.55 -21.03
N ALA A 150 -1.65 -18.88 -20.92
CA ALA A 150 -1.18 -19.76 -22.00
C ALA A 150 0.08 -19.25 -22.72
N THR A 151 1.02 -18.72 -21.97
CA THR A 151 2.25 -18.10 -22.48
C THR A 151 3.42 -18.40 -21.55
N THR A 152 4.60 -17.90 -21.91
CA THR A 152 5.79 -17.94 -21.05
C THR A 152 6.30 -16.55 -20.77
N VAL A 153 6.99 -16.38 -19.64
CA VAL A 153 7.79 -15.20 -19.32
C VAL A 153 9.20 -15.64 -18.97
N ARG A 154 10.19 -14.88 -19.42
CA ARG A 154 11.61 -15.13 -19.18
C ARG A 154 12.28 -13.89 -18.63
N ARG A 155 13.21 -14.12 -17.71
CA ARG A 155 14.12 -13.12 -17.15
C ARG A 155 15.52 -13.41 -17.70
N PHE A 156 16.13 -12.41 -18.31
CA PHE A 156 17.45 -12.51 -18.93
C PHE A 156 18.44 -11.58 -18.27
N GLN A 157 19.67 -12.05 -18.11
CA GLN A 157 20.85 -11.22 -17.92
C GLN A 157 21.32 -10.74 -19.30
N VAL A 158 21.53 -9.44 -19.42
CA VAL A 158 22.03 -8.79 -20.64
C VAL A 158 23.54 -9.00 -20.78
N PRO A 159 24.06 -9.25 -22.00
CA PRO A 159 25.50 -9.42 -22.24
C PRO A 159 26.30 -8.20 -21.81
N GLU A 160 27.53 -8.42 -21.34
CA GLU A 160 28.46 -7.32 -21.03
C GLU A 160 28.69 -6.43 -22.26
N GLY A 161 28.74 -5.11 -22.05
CA GLY A 161 28.91 -4.13 -23.12
C GLY A 161 27.64 -3.78 -23.90
N THR A 162 26.51 -4.46 -23.65
CA THR A 162 25.21 -4.12 -24.24
C THR A 162 24.41 -3.24 -23.27
N THR A 163 23.84 -2.13 -23.75
CA THR A 163 22.96 -1.30 -22.92
C THR A 163 21.60 -1.98 -22.74
N LEU A 164 20.93 -1.71 -21.61
CA LEU A 164 19.58 -2.23 -21.34
C LEU A 164 18.59 -1.85 -22.44
N ASP A 165 18.62 -0.59 -22.91
CA ASP A 165 17.76 -0.14 -24.01
C ASP A 165 18.00 -0.91 -25.31
N ALA A 166 19.25 -1.06 -25.73
CA ALA A 166 19.58 -1.83 -26.93
C ALA A 166 19.17 -3.30 -26.80
N ALA A 167 19.30 -3.86 -25.59
CA ALA A 167 18.89 -5.23 -25.31
C ALA A 167 17.37 -5.42 -25.40
N ARG A 168 16.60 -4.51 -24.79
CA ARG A 168 15.14 -4.48 -24.88
C ARG A 168 14.71 -4.35 -26.34
N ASP A 169 15.28 -3.42 -27.08
CA ASP A 169 14.88 -3.14 -28.47
C ASP A 169 15.22 -4.32 -29.39
N THR A 170 16.34 -5.02 -29.13
CA THR A 170 16.68 -6.28 -29.82
C THR A 170 15.63 -7.36 -29.58
N ILE A 171 15.18 -7.54 -28.34
CA ILE A 171 14.15 -8.53 -28.01
C ILE A 171 12.80 -8.13 -28.62
N ARG A 172 12.40 -6.86 -28.53
CA ARG A 172 11.15 -6.34 -29.11
C ARG A 172 11.08 -6.45 -30.63
N ALA A 173 12.22 -6.52 -31.32
CA ALA A 173 12.27 -6.72 -32.76
C ALA A 173 11.95 -8.16 -33.18
N LEU A 174 11.91 -9.12 -32.25
CA LEU A 174 11.53 -10.50 -32.52
C LEU A 174 10.00 -10.61 -32.65
N PRO A 175 9.48 -11.40 -33.62
CA PRO A 175 8.04 -11.57 -33.77
C PRO A 175 7.36 -12.10 -32.51
N GLY A 176 6.32 -11.41 -32.00
CA GLY A 176 5.56 -11.83 -30.82
C GLY A 176 6.25 -11.56 -29.47
N ALA A 177 7.32 -10.78 -29.45
CA ALA A 177 8.09 -10.41 -28.26
C ALA A 177 8.03 -8.91 -27.95
N GLU A 178 6.97 -8.23 -28.41
CA GLU A 178 6.75 -6.79 -28.19
C GLU A 178 6.66 -6.48 -26.68
N ALA A 179 6.15 -7.43 -25.89
CA ALA A 179 6.14 -7.41 -24.44
C ALA A 179 7.51 -7.81 -23.87
N ALA A 180 8.48 -6.89 -23.98
CA ALA A 180 9.77 -6.98 -23.30
C ALA A 180 10.15 -5.65 -22.67
N ASP A 181 10.69 -5.65 -21.45
CA ASP A 181 11.10 -4.42 -20.76
C ASP A 181 12.14 -4.70 -19.66
N PHE A 182 12.63 -3.65 -19.00
CA PHE A 182 13.51 -3.80 -17.85
C PHE A 182 12.81 -4.53 -16.70
N ASN A 183 13.57 -5.23 -15.86
CA ASN A 183 13.02 -5.80 -14.63
C ASN A 183 12.84 -4.71 -13.55
N HIS A 184 11.76 -3.93 -13.68
CA HIS A 184 11.42 -2.82 -12.79
C HIS A 184 10.98 -3.28 -11.40
N TYR A 185 11.20 -2.42 -10.40
CA TYR A 185 10.80 -2.65 -9.01
C TYR A 185 9.54 -1.86 -8.63
N TYR A 186 8.65 -2.53 -7.90
CA TYR A 186 7.41 -1.99 -7.36
C TYR A 186 7.39 -2.08 -5.83
N ARG A 187 6.68 -1.16 -5.17
CA ARG A 187 6.65 -1.01 -3.70
C ARG A 187 5.24 -0.83 -3.18
N ALA A 188 4.97 -1.39 -2.00
CA ALA A 188 3.79 -1.03 -1.22
C ALA A 188 3.96 0.43 -0.71
N GLY A 189 2.91 1.25 -0.82
CA GLY A 189 2.94 2.66 -0.45
C GLY A 189 3.46 2.88 0.98
N GLN A 190 4.27 3.93 1.19
CA GLN A 190 4.95 4.21 2.46
C GLN A 190 3.99 4.35 3.66
N ASP A 191 4.22 3.54 4.69
CA ASP A 191 3.53 3.59 5.98
C ASP A 191 3.78 4.92 6.70
N SER A 192 2.73 5.70 6.97
CA SER A 192 2.76 6.75 8.00
C SER A 192 1.48 6.67 8.82
N ALA A 193 1.58 6.23 10.09
CA ALA A 193 0.75 6.69 11.21
C ALA A 193 1.06 5.95 12.52
N ALA A 194 0.80 6.67 13.62
CA ALA A 194 1.12 6.37 15.01
C ALA A 194 0.51 5.07 15.56
N VAL A 195 1.23 4.45 16.50
CA VAL A 195 0.81 3.25 17.23
C VAL A 195 0.02 3.68 18.47
N ILE A 196 -1.20 3.14 18.66
CA ILE A 196 -1.95 3.29 19.91
C ILE A 196 -2.07 1.91 20.57
N PRO A 197 -1.60 1.72 21.82
CA PRO A 197 -1.81 0.49 22.57
C PRO A 197 -3.26 0.40 23.09
N ILE A 198 -3.88 -0.79 23.09
CA ILE A 198 -5.28 -0.97 23.52
C ILE A 198 -5.53 -2.22 24.37
N ALA A 199 -6.43 -2.04 25.35
CA ALA A 199 -7.00 -3.04 26.26
C ALA A 199 -8.09 -3.94 25.61
N ALA A 200 -8.61 -4.89 26.39
CA ALA A 200 -9.01 -6.24 25.98
C ALA A 200 -10.45 -6.47 25.47
N THR A 201 -11.25 -5.46 25.15
CA THR A 201 -12.59 -5.68 24.56
C THR A 201 -12.93 -4.66 23.47
N ALA A 202 -13.68 -5.11 22.47
CA ALA A 202 -14.02 -4.43 21.24
C ALA A 202 -15.45 -3.87 21.29
N PRO A 203 -15.71 -2.58 21.04
CA PRO A 203 -17.06 -2.13 20.71
C PRO A 203 -17.46 -2.65 19.32
N ALA A 204 -18.77 -2.70 19.05
CA ALA A 204 -19.31 -2.96 17.72
C ALA A 204 -18.80 -1.88 16.73
N CYS A 205 -18.86 -2.16 15.44
CA CYS A 205 -18.59 -1.19 14.36
C CYS A 205 -19.76 -0.18 14.28
N ASP A 206 -19.97 0.56 15.38
CA ASP A 206 -20.97 1.60 15.55
C ASP A 206 -20.29 2.98 15.73
N GLY A 207 -20.94 4.02 15.21
CA GLY A 207 -20.48 5.41 15.35
C GLY A 207 -19.06 5.69 14.82
N LEU A 208 -18.20 6.19 15.70
CA LEU A 208 -16.90 6.81 15.38
C LEU A 208 -15.83 5.85 14.81
N HIS A 209 -16.05 4.54 14.87
CA HIS A 209 -15.04 3.54 14.54
C HIS A 209 -15.09 3.02 13.09
N CYS A 210 -16.15 3.32 12.33
CA CYS A 210 -16.30 2.85 10.95
C CYS A 210 -16.90 3.91 9.98
N PRO A 211 -16.46 5.19 9.99
CA PRO A 211 -17.03 6.23 9.13
C PRO A 211 -16.88 5.92 7.63
N ALA A 212 -15.88 5.12 7.25
CA ALA A 212 -15.60 4.75 5.86
C ALA A 212 -16.79 4.06 5.17
N ARG A 213 -17.50 3.16 5.86
CA ARG A 213 -18.67 2.47 5.30
C ARG A 213 -19.84 3.43 5.06
N ALA A 214 -20.11 4.31 6.01
CA ALA A 214 -21.14 5.32 5.87
C ALA A 214 -20.81 6.32 4.75
N LEU A 215 -19.55 6.74 4.65
CA LEU A 215 -19.07 7.70 3.66
C LEU A 215 -19.29 7.24 2.22
N ILE A 216 -19.16 5.93 1.95
CA ILE A 216 -19.36 5.35 0.61
C ILE A 216 -20.74 4.73 0.41
N GLY A 217 -21.69 4.99 1.31
CA GLY A 217 -23.01 4.37 1.24
C GLY A 217 -22.93 2.84 1.19
N TRP A 218 -22.03 2.23 1.96
CA TRP A 218 -21.89 0.77 1.98
C TRP A 218 -23.20 0.11 2.42
N PRO A 219 -23.61 -1.03 1.84
CA PRO A 219 -24.89 -1.64 2.18
C PRO A 219 -25.00 -2.02 3.66
N GLN A 220 -26.11 -1.63 4.31
CA GLN A 220 -26.27 -1.74 5.76
C GLN A 220 -26.71 -3.13 6.27
N ALA A 221 -27.22 -3.99 5.39
CA ALA A 221 -27.75 -5.32 5.73
C ALA A 221 -27.08 -6.44 4.90
N LEU A 222 -25.74 -6.41 4.84
CA LEU A 222 -24.95 -7.50 4.26
C LEU A 222 -24.89 -8.67 5.23
N GLY A 223 -25.44 -9.82 4.84
CA GLY A 223 -25.13 -11.09 5.49
C GLY A 223 -23.72 -11.57 5.12
N PRO A 224 -23.26 -12.71 5.67
CA PRO A 224 -21.95 -13.28 5.33
C PRO A 224 -21.81 -13.61 3.84
N GLU A 225 -22.92 -13.91 3.16
CA GLU A 225 -22.97 -14.17 1.71
C GLU A 225 -22.88 -12.90 0.84
N GLY A 226 -22.84 -11.71 1.45
CA GLY A 226 -22.78 -10.46 0.72
C GLY A 226 -24.08 -10.14 -0.04
N CYS A 227 -23.96 -9.77 -1.32
CA CYS A 227 -25.09 -9.35 -2.17
C CYS A 227 -25.57 -10.40 -3.18
N GLY A 228 -25.04 -11.63 -3.15
CA GLY A 228 -25.40 -12.66 -4.11
C GLY A 228 -24.46 -13.85 -4.07
N ALA A 229 -24.12 -14.40 -5.24
CA ALA A 229 -23.24 -15.56 -5.34
C ALA A 229 -21.84 -15.26 -4.77
N PRO A 230 -21.14 -16.24 -4.18
CA PRO A 230 -19.79 -16.03 -3.67
C PRO A 230 -18.82 -15.68 -4.80
N VAL A 231 -17.94 -14.73 -4.53
CA VAL A 231 -16.86 -14.26 -5.42
C VAL A 231 -15.54 -14.40 -4.69
N THR A 232 -14.51 -14.87 -5.38
CA THR A 232 -13.14 -14.98 -4.89
C THR A 232 -12.37 -13.71 -5.23
N ILE A 233 -11.81 -13.08 -4.20
CA ILE A 233 -10.97 -11.88 -4.32
C ILE A 233 -9.51 -12.29 -4.45
N GLY A 234 -8.78 -11.69 -5.39
CA GLY A 234 -7.34 -11.81 -5.53
C GLY A 234 -6.62 -10.60 -4.95
N MET A 235 -5.47 -10.82 -4.31
CA MET A 235 -4.61 -9.74 -3.79
C MET A 235 -3.14 -10.04 -4.05
N VAL A 236 -2.40 -9.06 -4.58
CA VAL A 236 -0.93 -9.09 -4.56
C VAL A 236 -0.44 -7.99 -3.63
N ASP A 237 0.27 -8.36 -2.58
CA ASP A 237 0.78 -7.45 -1.56
C ASP A 237 2.05 -8.04 -0.91
N THR A 238 2.54 -7.42 0.17
CA THR A 238 3.51 -8.03 1.07
C THR A 238 2.93 -9.27 1.75
N GLY A 239 3.72 -9.88 2.63
CA GLY A 239 3.29 -10.95 3.50
C GLY A 239 2.02 -10.59 4.26
N LEU A 240 1.33 -11.63 4.68
CA LEU A 240 0.08 -11.58 5.41
C LEU A 240 0.19 -12.49 6.63
N ASN A 241 -0.21 -11.98 7.79
CA ASN A 241 -0.25 -12.75 9.03
C ASN A 241 -1.64 -13.40 9.14
N ALA A 242 -1.79 -14.62 8.62
CA ALA A 242 -3.07 -15.32 8.58
C ALA A 242 -3.56 -15.69 10.00
N ASP A 243 -2.64 -15.85 10.95
CA ASP A 243 -2.93 -16.13 12.35
C ASP A 243 -3.34 -14.87 13.15
N HIS A 244 -3.41 -13.70 12.51
CA HIS A 244 -3.83 -12.48 13.18
C HIS A 244 -5.28 -12.60 13.64
N GLN A 245 -5.56 -12.26 14.90
CA GLN A 245 -6.90 -12.39 15.52
C GLN A 245 -8.07 -11.71 14.77
N VAL A 246 -7.80 -10.80 13.83
CA VAL A 246 -8.83 -10.12 13.03
C VAL A 246 -9.18 -10.89 11.76
N LEU A 247 -8.41 -11.93 11.43
CA LEU A 247 -8.58 -12.80 10.26
C LEU A 247 -8.94 -14.23 10.68
N ALA A 248 -9.22 -14.47 11.97
CA ALA A 248 -9.40 -15.82 12.52
C ALA A 248 -10.56 -16.60 11.86
N GLY A 249 -11.62 -15.91 11.42
CA GLY A 249 -12.73 -16.49 10.67
C GLY A 249 -12.66 -16.30 9.15
N ALA A 250 -11.56 -15.76 8.61
CA ALA A 250 -11.44 -15.47 7.18
C ALA A 250 -10.96 -16.70 6.39
N ASP A 251 -11.51 -16.88 5.18
CA ASP A 251 -11.06 -17.90 4.22
C ASP A 251 -9.92 -17.32 3.37
N ILE A 252 -8.67 -17.59 3.76
CA ILE A 252 -7.48 -17.04 3.12
C ILE A 252 -6.60 -18.15 2.58
N ASP A 253 -6.34 -18.10 1.27
CA ASP A 253 -5.30 -18.88 0.62
C ASP A 253 -4.08 -17.99 0.35
N LEU A 254 -3.01 -18.17 1.13
CA LEU A 254 -1.79 -17.40 1.01
C LEU A 254 -0.70 -18.20 0.32
N THR A 255 -0.24 -17.70 -0.84
CA THR A 255 0.93 -18.23 -1.54
C THR A 255 2.05 -17.19 -1.55
N ARG A 256 3.31 -17.61 -1.36
CA ARG A 256 4.47 -16.75 -1.56
C ARG A 256 5.10 -17.03 -2.92
N ILE A 257 5.32 -16.00 -3.72
CA ILE A 257 6.03 -16.06 -5.00
C ILE A 257 7.12 -15.00 -4.96
N ALA A 258 8.34 -15.39 -4.64
CA ALA A 258 9.49 -14.51 -4.60
C ALA A 258 10.78 -15.32 -4.79
N PRO A 259 11.89 -14.69 -5.22
CA PRO A 259 13.18 -15.38 -5.31
C PRO A 259 13.61 -15.93 -3.94
N GLU A 260 14.08 -17.19 -3.91
CA GLU A 260 14.42 -17.92 -2.68
C GLU A 260 15.60 -17.29 -1.93
N GLU A 261 16.48 -16.58 -2.63
CA GLU A 261 17.63 -15.89 -2.05
C GLU A 261 17.24 -14.67 -1.19
N TYR A 262 16.02 -14.16 -1.33
CA TYR A 262 15.57 -13.00 -0.57
C TYR A 262 14.68 -13.37 0.62
N SER A 263 14.94 -12.71 1.74
CA SER A 263 14.12 -12.84 2.94
C SER A 263 12.67 -12.37 2.70
N ALA A 264 11.76 -12.94 3.51
CA ALA A 264 10.35 -12.62 3.43
C ALA A 264 10.03 -11.16 3.69
N SER A 265 9.01 -10.65 3.00
CA SER A 265 8.47 -9.32 3.26
C SER A 265 7.76 -9.29 4.63
N ALA A 266 7.53 -8.09 5.17
CA ALA A 266 6.74 -7.93 6.37
C ALA A 266 5.31 -8.41 6.16
N ALA A 267 4.77 -9.06 7.19
CA ALA A 267 3.34 -9.27 7.33
C ALA A 267 2.60 -8.03 7.89
N ILE A 268 2.90 -6.83 7.40
CA ILE A 268 2.34 -5.56 7.90
C ILE A 268 1.30 -5.00 6.93
N HIS A 269 1.69 -4.74 5.69
CA HIS A 269 0.86 -4.04 4.73
C HIS A 269 -0.24 -4.97 4.19
N GLY A 270 0.13 -6.16 3.72
CA GLY A 270 -0.80 -7.21 3.29
C GLY A 270 -1.83 -7.60 4.35
N THR A 271 -1.42 -7.74 5.62
CA THR A 271 -2.37 -8.01 6.73
C THR A 271 -3.40 -6.89 6.90
N ALA A 272 -2.97 -5.63 6.79
CA ALA A 272 -3.85 -4.47 6.92
C ALA A 272 -4.82 -4.33 5.73
N VAL A 273 -4.38 -4.65 4.51
CA VAL A 273 -5.25 -4.64 3.32
C VAL A 273 -6.27 -5.78 3.40
N ALA A 274 -5.81 -7.01 3.72
CA ALA A 274 -6.69 -8.17 3.87
C ALA A 274 -7.75 -7.98 4.96
N ALA A 275 -7.40 -7.35 6.08
CA ALA A 275 -8.36 -7.08 7.15
C ALA A 275 -9.49 -6.11 6.73
N ILE A 276 -9.21 -5.15 5.83
CA ILE A 276 -10.25 -4.29 5.26
C ILE A 276 -11.22 -5.11 4.39
N LEU A 277 -10.70 -6.07 3.62
CA LEU A 277 -11.50 -6.90 2.72
C LEU A 277 -12.30 -7.96 3.47
N VAL A 278 -11.64 -8.85 4.21
CA VAL A 278 -12.20 -10.11 4.72
C VAL A 278 -12.03 -10.27 6.24
N GLY A 279 -11.74 -9.19 6.97
CA GLY A 279 -11.66 -9.23 8.43
C GLY A 279 -12.91 -9.83 9.08
N ASP A 280 -12.71 -10.64 10.12
CA ASP A 280 -13.76 -11.35 10.84
C ASP A 280 -14.78 -10.35 11.44
N PRO A 281 -16.09 -10.55 11.19
CA PRO A 281 -17.14 -9.61 11.57
C PRO A 281 -17.30 -9.46 13.09
N GLU A 282 -16.83 -10.43 13.87
CA GLU A 282 -16.90 -10.44 15.33
C GLU A 282 -15.70 -9.74 15.99
N THR A 283 -14.84 -9.11 15.19
CA THR A 283 -13.61 -8.46 15.67
C THR A 283 -13.67 -6.94 15.54
N ARG A 284 -12.65 -6.24 16.04
CA ARG A 284 -12.53 -4.76 15.94
C ARG A 284 -12.33 -4.24 14.52
N VAL A 285 -12.03 -5.12 13.56
CA VAL A 285 -11.80 -4.75 12.17
C VAL A 285 -12.68 -5.66 11.32
N PRO A 286 -14.01 -5.45 11.34
CA PRO A 286 -14.88 -6.22 10.46
C PRO A 286 -14.58 -5.82 9.02
N GLY A 287 -14.25 -6.81 8.20
CA GLY A 287 -14.02 -6.66 6.78
C GLY A 287 -15.29 -6.24 6.05
N LEU A 288 -15.11 -5.66 4.88
CA LEU A 288 -16.22 -5.27 4.00
C LEU A 288 -17.02 -6.49 3.53
N LEU A 289 -16.32 -7.61 3.29
CA LEU A 289 -16.83 -8.86 2.73
C LEU A 289 -16.26 -10.07 3.50
N PRO A 290 -16.57 -10.21 4.81
CA PRO A 290 -15.95 -11.19 5.70
C PRO A 290 -16.11 -12.65 5.25
N GLY A 291 -17.19 -12.99 4.55
CA GLY A 291 -17.49 -14.35 4.12
C GLY A 291 -16.94 -14.74 2.75
N LEU A 292 -16.20 -13.85 2.07
CA LEU A 292 -15.66 -14.14 0.75
C LEU A 292 -14.25 -14.75 0.81
N PRO A 293 -13.92 -15.71 -0.06
CA PRO A 293 -12.57 -16.24 -0.18
C PRO A 293 -11.58 -15.16 -0.66
N LEU A 294 -10.40 -15.12 -0.04
CA LEU A 294 -9.27 -14.28 -0.44
C LEU A 294 -8.09 -15.15 -0.86
N VAL A 295 -7.71 -15.08 -2.12
CA VAL A 295 -6.43 -15.62 -2.61
C VAL A 295 -5.39 -14.49 -2.58
N ALA A 296 -4.42 -14.60 -1.68
CA ALA A 296 -3.37 -13.62 -1.47
C ALA A 296 -2.02 -14.16 -1.98
N VAL A 297 -1.27 -13.31 -2.68
CA VAL A 297 0.10 -13.60 -3.10
C VAL A 297 1.06 -12.61 -2.44
N ASP A 298 1.97 -13.13 -1.61
CA ASP A 298 3.15 -12.40 -1.17
C ASP A 298 4.18 -12.42 -2.30
N ALA A 299 4.17 -11.36 -3.11
CA ALA A 299 5.11 -11.16 -4.21
C ALA A 299 6.36 -10.38 -3.79
N PHE A 300 6.43 -9.93 -2.54
CA PHE A 300 7.44 -8.99 -2.07
C PHE A 300 8.58 -9.70 -1.35
N HIS A 301 9.73 -9.06 -1.39
CA HIS A 301 10.91 -9.49 -0.70
C HIS A 301 11.68 -8.30 -0.11
N ARG A 302 12.47 -8.58 0.92
CA ARG A 302 13.37 -7.59 1.52
C ARG A 302 14.76 -7.70 0.92
N ALA A 303 15.29 -6.58 0.46
CA ALA A 303 16.66 -6.46 -0.05
C ALA A 303 17.27 -5.13 0.39
N SER A 304 18.37 -5.17 1.16
CA SER A 304 19.16 -3.99 1.56
C SER A 304 18.35 -2.80 2.11
N GLY A 305 17.41 -3.07 3.02
CA GLY A 305 16.57 -2.02 3.63
C GLY A 305 15.39 -1.54 2.77
N ASP A 306 15.21 -2.16 1.60
CA ASP A 306 14.08 -1.95 0.71
C ASP A 306 13.14 -3.17 0.78
N GLU A 307 11.84 -2.93 0.62
CA GLU A 307 10.82 -3.97 0.52
C GLU A 307 10.07 -3.75 -0.80
N ARG A 308 10.24 -4.70 -1.72
CA ARG A 308 9.87 -4.51 -3.12
C ARG A 308 9.49 -5.84 -3.77
N THR A 309 8.85 -5.76 -4.92
CA THR A 309 8.71 -6.85 -5.88
C THR A 309 9.28 -6.40 -7.23
N ASP A 310 9.60 -7.34 -8.10
CA ASP A 310 10.07 -7.09 -9.45
C ASP A 310 9.02 -7.48 -10.50
N ALA A 311 9.13 -6.91 -11.70
CA ALA A 311 8.14 -7.10 -12.77
C ALA A 311 7.93 -8.57 -13.14
N PHE A 312 9.00 -9.37 -13.16
CA PHE A 312 8.91 -10.80 -13.47
C PHE A 312 8.11 -11.54 -12.40
N THR A 313 8.40 -11.30 -11.13
CA THR A 313 7.67 -11.87 -9.99
C THR A 313 6.21 -11.43 -9.97
N LEU A 314 5.94 -10.14 -10.24
CA LEU A 314 4.59 -9.59 -10.23
C LEU A 314 3.70 -10.20 -11.33
N VAL A 315 4.22 -10.40 -12.54
CA VAL A 315 3.48 -11.06 -13.64
C VAL A 315 3.13 -12.51 -13.28
N ARG A 316 4.03 -13.24 -12.62
CA ARG A 316 3.76 -14.59 -12.12
C ARG A 316 2.69 -14.60 -11.02
N ALA A 317 2.73 -13.63 -10.11
CA ALA A 317 1.72 -13.49 -9.06
C ALA A 317 0.32 -13.26 -9.65
N LEU A 318 0.22 -12.43 -10.69
CA LEU A 318 -1.03 -12.15 -11.38
C LEU A 318 -1.57 -13.38 -12.14
N ASP A 319 -0.70 -14.14 -12.82
CA ASP A 319 -1.10 -15.38 -13.48
C ASP A 319 -1.59 -16.43 -12.47
N HIS A 320 -0.89 -16.58 -11.34
CA HIS A 320 -1.30 -17.47 -10.24
C HIS A 320 -2.69 -17.10 -9.70
N LEU A 321 -2.95 -15.81 -9.45
CA LEU A 321 -4.30 -15.37 -9.04
C LEU A 321 -5.36 -15.77 -10.08
N SER A 322 -5.06 -15.58 -11.38
CA SER A 322 -5.97 -15.98 -12.44
C SER A 322 -6.19 -17.50 -12.52
N GLU A 323 -5.14 -18.30 -12.34
CA GLU A 323 -5.21 -19.76 -12.27
C GLU A 323 -6.09 -20.24 -11.10
N ARG A 324 -6.03 -19.50 -9.98
CA ARG A 324 -6.87 -19.75 -8.80
C ARG A 324 -8.33 -19.29 -8.96
N GLY A 325 -8.69 -18.75 -10.12
CA GLY A 325 -10.07 -18.42 -10.46
C GLY A 325 -10.62 -17.20 -9.73
N VAL A 326 -9.76 -16.25 -9.33
CA VAL A 326 -10.22 -14.99 -8.76
C VAL A 326 -11.03 -14.20 -9.79
N GLN A 327 -12.03 -13.44 -9.34
CA GLN A 327 -12.87 -12.64 -10.25
C GLN A 327 -12.60 -11.13 -10.14
N VAL A 328 -11.80 -10.70 -9.16
CA VAL A 328 -11.34 -9.30 -9.01
C VAL A 328 -9.97 -9.27 -8.35
N ILE A 329 -9.08 -8.36 -8.75
CA ILE A 329 -7.71 -8.26 -8.21
C ILE A 329 -7.47 -6.89 -7.58
N ASN A 330 -6.95 -6.88 -6.35
CA ASN A 330 -6.46 -5.70 -5.64
C ASN A 330 -4.92 -5.63 -5.68
N LEU A 331 -4.38 -4.51 -6.16
CA LEU A 331 -2.95 -4.21 -6.21
C LEU A 331 -2.63 -2.94 -5.42
N SER A 332 -2.15 -3.09 -4.18
CA SER A 332 -1.81 -1.96 -3.33
C SER A 332 -0.32 -1.58 -3.43
N LEU A 333 0.18 -1.46 -4.66
CA LEU A 333 1.58 -1.22 -5.00
C LEU A 333 1.75 -0.17 -6.10
N ALA A 334 2.95 0.40 -6.20
CA ALA A 334 3.30 1.43 -7.17
C ALA A 334 4.75 1.28 -7.65
N GLY A 335 5.00 1.64 -8.92
CA GLY A 335 6.31 1.62 -9.57
C GLY A 335 6.27 2.28 -10.95
N PRO A 336 7.35 2.13 -11.74
CA PRO A 336 7.46 2.73 -13.07
C PRO A 336 6.63 1.96 -14.13
N PRO A 337 6.39 2.57 -15.31
CA PRO A 337 5.75 1.87 -16.43
C PRO A 337 6.61 0.68 -16.89
N ASN A 338 5.94 -0.37 -17.35
CA ASN A 338 6.55 -1.61 -17.78
C ASN A 338 5.62 -2.35 -18.76
N THR A 339 6.06 -2.48 -20.01
CA THR A 339 5.23 -3.06 -21.08
C THR A 339 4.86 -4.52 -20.82
N VAL A 340 5.68 -5.31 -20.11
CA VAL A 340 5.36 -6.71 -19.77
C VAL A 340 4.21 -6.76 -18.77
N LEU A 341 4.24 -5.89 -17.75
CA LEU A 341 3.17 -5.80 -16.76
C LEU A 341 1.87 -5.28 -17.38
N GLU A 342 1.96 -4.22 -18.18
CA GLU A 342 0.83 -3.63 -18.90
C GLU A 342 0.08 -4.66 -19.76
N ASP A 343 0.83 -5.36 -20.60
CA ASP A 343 0.28 -6.39 -21.48
C ASP A 343 -0.30 -7.56 -20.67
N THR A 344 0.34 -7.97 -19.57
CA THR A 344 -0.23 -8.98 -18.65
C THR A 344 -1.59 -8.54 -18.08
N LEU A 345 -1.70 -7.29 -17.62
CA LEU A 345 -2.94 -6.74 -17.09
C LEU A 345 -4.02 -6.65 -18.17
N LEU A 346 -3.66 -6.24 -19.39
CA LEU A 346 -4.56 -6.26 -20.55
C LEU A 346 -5.08 -7.66 -20.85
N GLN A 347 -4.23 -8.70 -20.80
CA GLN A 347 -4.71 -10.08 -21.01
C GLN A 347 -5.70 -10.50 -19.91
N LEU A 348 -5.45 -10.13 -18.65
CA LEU A 348 -6.34 -10.45 -17.53
C LEU A 348 -7.70 -9.75 -17.65
N THR A 349 -7.71 -8.48 -18.03
CA THR A 349 -8.95 -7.71 -18.14
C THR A 349 -9.74 -8.13 -19.39
N GLU A 350 -9.09 -8.26 -20.54
CA GLU A 350 -9.77 -8.52 -21.81
C GLU A 350 -10.11 -10.01 -22.01
N GLN A 351 -9.17 -10.91 -21.72
CA GLN A 351 -9.35 -12.34 -22.01
C GLN A 351 -9.89 -13.15 -20.83
N ARG A 352 -9.57 -12.73 -19.61
CA ARG A 352 -10.03 -13.40 -18.38
C ARG A 352 -11.19 -12.66 -17.71
N ARG A 353 -11.54 -11.44 -18.17
CA ARG A 353 -12.61 -10.60 -17.62
C ARG A 353 -12.45 -10.30 -16.13
N ILE A 354 -11.21 -10.19 -15.65
CA ILE A 354 -10.90 -9.91 -14.25
C ILE A 354 -10.61 -8.41 -14.12
N PRO A 355 -11.46 -7.62 -13.46
CA PRO A 355 -11.16 -6.22 -13.16
C PRO A 355 -9.98 -6.13 -12.19
N VAL A 356 -9.11 -5.15 -12.43
CA VAL A 356 -7.94 -4.88 -11.59
C VAL A 356 -8.05 -3.49 -11.01
N ILE A 357 -7.89 -3.40 -9.69
CA ILE A 357 -7.96 -2.17 -8.92
C ILE A 357 -6.57 -1.91 -8.34
N ALA A 358 -6.06 -0.68 -8.50
CA ALA A 358 -4.76 -0.32 -7.96
C ALA A 358 -4.73 1.05 -7.29
N ALA A 359 -3.82 1.19 -6.33
CA ALA A 359 -3.60 2.42 -5.59
C ALA A 359 -2.89 3.49 -6.45
N ALA A 360 -3.42 4.71 -6.52
CA ALA A 360 -2.86 5.79 -7.37
C ALA A 360 -1.42 6.20 -7.01
N GLY A 361 -1.02 6.06 -5.74
CA GLY A 361 0.34 6.32 -5.26
C GLY A 361 0.39 7.44 -4.22
N ASN A 362 1.50 7.55 -3.49
CA ASN A 362 1.62 8.37 -2.26
C ASN A 362 2.82 9.33 -2.25
N ASP A 363 3.38 9.63 -3.43
CA ASP A 363 4.59 10.45 -3.59
C ASP A 363 4.30 11.95 -3.73
N GLY A 364 3.03 12.34 -3.64
CA GLY A 364 2.56 13.72 -3.64
C GLY A 364 1.84 14.12 -4.93
N PRO A 365 1.06 15.21 -4.89
CA PRO A 365 0.15 15.61 -5.98
C PRO A 365 0.84 16.10 -7.26
N ARG A 366 2.18 16.23 -7.24
CA ARG A 366 3.02 16.64 -8.38
C ARG A 366 3.97 15.53 -8.84
N ALA A 367 3.87 14.33 -8.25
CA ALA A 367 4.64 13.19 -8.73
C ALA A 367 4.08 12.73 -10.07
N GLU A 368 4.94 12.11 -10.88
CA GLU A 368 4.53 11.45 -12.12
C GLU A 368 3.54 10.30 -11.83
N PRO A 369 2.69 9.93 -12.80
CA PRO A 369 1.80 8.78 -12.66
C PRO A 369 2.55 7.50 -12.26
N ALA A 370 1.97 6.75 -11.33
CA ALA A 370 2.54 5.50 -10.86
C ALA A 370 1.76 4.29 -11.40
N TYR A 371 2.48 3.22 -11.69
CA TYR A 371 1.94 2.01 -12.30
C TYR A 371 1.87 0.89 -11.26
N PRO A 372 0.87 0.01 -11.32
CA PRO A 372 -0.04 -0.22 -12.45
C PRO A 372 -1.29 0.67 -12.50
N ALA A 373 -1.54 1.52 -11.49
CA ALA A 373 -2.75 2.35 -11.45
C ALA A 373 -2.90 3.25 -12.68
N ALA A 374 -1.80 3.73 -13.26
CA ALA A 374 -1.83 4.59 -14.43
C ALA A 374 -2.09 3.88 -15.78
N TYR A 375 -2.28 2.55 -15.82
CA TYR A 375 -2.69 1.87 -17.05
C TYR A 375 -4.19 1.98 -17.26
N ASP A 376 -4.62 2.22 -18.51
CA ASP A 376 -6.03 2.32 -18.89
C ASP A 376 -6.84 1.06 -18.50
N SER A 377 -6.21 -0.12 -18.53
CA SER A 377 -6.83 -1.40 -18.13
C SER A 377 -6.99 -1.57 -16.63
N VAL A 378 -6.48 -0.65 -15.80
CA VAL A 378 -6.57 -0.69 -14.34
C VAL A 378 -7.46 0.44 -13.81
N ILE A 379 -8.24 0.16 -12.75
CA ILE A 379 -9.06 1.14 -12.06
C ILE A 379 -8.18 1.81 -10.99
N ALA A 380 -7.79 3.06 -11.22
CA ALA A 380 -6.94 3.82 -10.32
C ALA A 380 -7.72 4.44 -9.16
N VAL A 381 -7.29 4.18 -7.93
CA VAL A 381 -7.99 4.63 -6.72
C VAL A 381 -7.15 5.62 -5.92
N THR A 382 -7.67 6.82 -5.73
CA THR A 382 -7.14 7.82 -4.82
C THR A 382 -7.78 7.74 -3.43
N ALA A 383 -7.20 8.41 -2.44
CA ALA A 383 -7.60 8.33 -1.04
C ALA A 383 -8.25 9.62 -0.55
N VAL A 384 -9.34 9.50 0.21
CA VAL A 384 -9.95 10.60 0.98
C VAL A 384 -10.02 10.28 2.48
N ASP A 385 -10.17 11.32 3.29
CA ASP A 385 -10.50 11.20 4.70
C ASP A 385 -12.00 11.09 4.97
N ARG A 386 -12.37 11.02 6.25
CA ARG A 386 -13.77 10.93 6.72
C ARG A 386 -14.67 12.08 6.27
N SER A 387 -14.11 13.22 5.88
CA SER A 387 -14.83 14.39 5.36
C SER A 387 -14.94 14.40 3.83
N GLY A 388 -14.35 13.42 3.14
CA GLY A 388 -14.23 13.42 1.69
C GLY A 388 -13.09 14.34 1.19
N THR A 389 -12.20 14.80 2.07
CA THR A 389 -11.05 15.62 1.68
C THR A 389 -9.94 14.73 1.13
N ILE A 390 -9.35 15.14 0.01
CA ILE A 390 -8.28 14.38 -0.67
C ILE A 390 -7.05 14.20 0.22
N TYR A 391 -6.45 13.01 0.15
CA TYR A 391 -5.19 12.72 0.80
C TYR A 391 -4.07 13.60 0.23
N ARG A 392 -3.44 14.41 1.08
CA ARG A 392 -2.40 15.38 0.67
C ARG A 392 -1.19 14.79 -0.05
N ARG A 393 -0.93 13.47 0.11
CA ARG A 393 0.17 12.79 -0.57
C ARG A 393 -0.26 11.94 -1.76
N ALA A 394 -1.56 11.87 -2.06
CA ALA A 394 -2.02 11.14 -3.24
C ALA A 394 -1.44 11.78 -4.52
N ILE A 395 -1.01 10.92 -5.44
CA ILE A 395 -0.69 11.32 -6.81
C ILE A 395 -1.98 11.79 -7.49
N ARG A 396 -1.86 12.75 -8.41
CA ARG A 396 -2.96 13.34 -9.18
C ARG A 396 -2.67 13.23 -10.66
N GLY A 397 -3.72 13.22 -11.46
CA GLY A 397 -3.65 13.24 -12.92
C GLY A 397 -4.82 12.51 -13.56
N ALA A 398 -4.91 12.61 -14.88
CA ALA A 398 -6.02 12.08 -15.67
C ALA A 398 -6.24 10.56 -15.56
N HIS A 399 -5.28 9.82 -15.00
CA HIS A 399 -5.40 8.39 -14.76
C HIS A 399 -6.22 8.06 -13.50
N VAL A 400 -6.47 9.02 -12.60
CA VAL A 400 -7.28 8.78 -11.39
C VAL A 400 -8.73 8.58 -11.79
N GLU A 401 -9.30 7.42 -11.44
CA GLU A 401 -10.68 7.08 -11.83
C GLU A 401 -11.68 7.32 -10.70
N LEU A 402 -11.33 6.96 -9.46
CA LEU A 402 -12.23 7.06 -8.30
C LEU A 402 -11.49 7.44 -7.02
N ALA A 403 -12.22 8.11 -6.13
CA ALA A 403 -11.82 8.33 -4.74
C ALA A 403 -12.50 7.33 -3.80
N ALA A 404 -11.77 6.85 -2.79
CA ALA A 404 -12.31 6.01 -1.72
C ALA A 404 -11.64 6.30 -0.36
N PRO A 405 -12.22 5.86 0.77
CA PRO A 405 -11.66 6.09 2.10
C PRO A 405 -10.25 5.49 2.22
N GLY A 406 -9.25 6.32 2.49
CA GLY A 406 -7.85 5.90 2.59
C GLY A 406 -7.02 6.69 3.57
N VAL A 407 -7.60 7.66 4.28
CA VAL A 407 -6.91 8.45 5.32
C VAL A 407 -7.53 8.15 6.66
N GLU A 408 -6.69 7.80 7.64
CA GLU A 408 -7.13 7.34 8.96
C GLU A 408 -8.16 6.21 8.86
N VAL A 409 -7.81 5.16 8.12
CA VAL A 409 -8.60 3.93 8.04
C VAL A 409 -8.23 3.00 9.19
N TRP A 410 -9.23 2.52 9.93
CA TRP A 410 -9.04 1.57 11.02
C TRP A 410 -8.81 0.17 10.45
N THR A 411 -7.65 -0.42 10.72
CA THR A 411 -7.33 -1.77 10.22
C THR A 411 -6.34 -2.51 11.12
N ALA A 412 -6.01 -3.75 10.78
CA ALA A 412 -5.07 -4.59 11.50
C ALA A 412 -3.71 -3.92 11.70
N ALA A 413 -3.14 -4.10 12.89
CA ALA A 413 -1.72 -3.86 13.11
C ALA A 413 -0.91 -5.08 12.64
N SER A 414 0.42 -5.00 12.72
CA SER A 414 1.30 -6.06 12.18
C SER A 414 1.10 -7.43 12.83
N VAL A 415 1.07 -7.47 14.15
CA VAL A 415 1.15 -8.73 14.91
C VAL A 415 -0.16 -9.00 15.63
N LYS A 416 -0.72 -7.98 16.30
CA LYS A 416 -1.97 -8.05 17.04
C LYS A 416 -2.61 -6.68 17.15
N GLY A 417 -3.92 -6.65 17.35
CA GLY A 417 -4.68 -5.42 17.53
C GLY A 417 -4.93 -4.68 16.23
N ALA A 418 -5.23 -3.38 16.33
CA ALA A 418 -5.62 -2.55 15.21
C ALA A 418 -5.02 -1.15 15.36
N ARG A 419 -4.85 -0.44 14.24
CA ARG A 419 -4.34 0.93 14.21
C ARG A 419 -4.90 1.70 13.01
N TRP A 420 -4.81 3.01 13.09
CA TRP A 420 -5.09 3.90 11.96
C TRP A 420 -3.98 3.80 10.92
N LYS A 421 -4.39 3.75 9.65
CA LYS A 421 -3.51 3.67 8.49
C LYS A 421 -3.96 4.68 7.44
N THR A 422 -3.00 5.22 6.70
CA THR A 422 -3.23 6.28 5.72
C THR A 422 -2.44 5.99 4.45
N GLY A 423 -3.09 6.08 3.30
CA GLY A 423 -2.52 5.86 1.97
C GLY A 423 -3.55 5.38 0.96
N THR A 424 -3.28 5.61 -0.32
CA THR A 424 -4.10 5.09 -1.44
C THR A 424 -4.20 3.57 -1.44
N SER A 425 -3.21 2.88 -0.86
CA SER A 425 -3.22 1.43 -0.66
C SER A 425 -4.35 0.93 0.24
N PHE A 426 -4.84 1.78 1.14
CA PHE A 426 -5.99 1.46 2.00
C PHE A 426 -7.32 1.91 1.38
N ALA A 427 -7.30 2.70 0.30
CA ALA A 427 -8.47 3.09 -0.47
C ALA A 427 -8.86 2.04 -1.53
N ALA A 428 -7.87 1.48 -2.24
CA ALA A 428 -8.05 0.41 -3.22
C ALA A 428 -8.98 -0.75 -2.76
N PRO A 429 -8.84 -1.31 -1.54
CA PRO A 429 -9.69 -2.42 -1.09
C PRO A 429 -11.19 -2.05 -0.98
N TYR A 430 -11.54 -0.77 -0.78
CA TYR A 430 -12.96 -0.36 -0.78
C TYR A 430 -13.59 -0.45 -2.17
N VAL A 431 -12.84 -0.07 -3.21
CA VAL A 431 -13.29 -0.20 -4.61
C VAL A 431 -13.28 -1.67 -5.03
N THR A 432 -12.26 -2.43 -4.65
CA THR A 432 -12.22 -3.90 -4.86
C THR A 432 -13.46 -4.57 -4.27
N ALA A 433 -13.86 -4.21 -3.05
CA ALA A 433 -15.04 -4.78 -2.41
C ALA A 433 -16.35 -4.35 -3.12
N ALA A 434 -16.45 -3.10 -3.57
CA ALA A 434 -17.59 -2.66 -4.38
C ALA A 434 -17.72 -3.45 -5.70
N VAL A 435 -16.60 -3.69 -6.37
CA VAL A 435 -16.54 -4.53 -7.58
C VAL A 435 -16.98 -5.96 -7.29
N ALA A 436 -16.49 -6.54 -6.20
CA ALA A 436 -16.93 -7.87 -5.76
C ALA A 436 -18.45 -7.91 -5.56
N LEU A 437 -19.06 -6.92 -4.90
CA LEU A 437 -20.51 -6.86 -4.71
C LEU A 437 -21.30 -6.86 -6.03
N TRP A 438 -20.83 -6.14 -7.06
CA TRP A 438 -21.46 -6.22 -8.38
C TRP A 438 -21.32 -7.59 -9.02
N LEU A 439 -20.15 -8.21 -8.91
CA LEU A 439 -19.91 -9.56 -9.43
C LEU A 439 -20.71 -10.62 -8.68
N GLN A 440 -21.00 -10.44 -7.40
CA GLN A 440 -21.90 -11.32 -6.64
C GLN A 440 -23.33 -11.26 -7.18
N HIS A 441 -23.77 -10.06 -7.59
CA HIS A 441 -25.09 -9.85 -8.17
C HIS A 441 -25.18 -10.38 -9.61
N ASP A 442 -24.18 -10.07 -10.42
CA ASP A 442 -24.05 -10.51 -11.80
C ASP A 442 -22.59 -10.91 -12.09
N PRO A 443 -22.26 -12.21 -12.10
CA PRO A 443 -20.90 -12.67 -12.35
C PRO A 443 -20.48 -12.55 -13.82
N THR A 444 -21.39 -12.13 -14.71
CA THR A 444 -21.11 -12.03 -16.15
C THR A 444 -20.60 -10.65 -16.56
N LEU A 445 -20.52 -9.69 -15.65
CA LEU A 445 -20.13 -8.32 -15.97
C LEU A 445 -18.72 -8.23 -16.56
N THR A 446 -18.56 -7.41 -17.59
CA THR A 446 -17.22 -7.04 -18.10
C THR A 446 -16.54 -6.05 -17.15
N PRO A 447 -15.20 -5.95 -17.17
CA PRO A 447 -14.49 -4.84 -16.54
C PRO A 447 -15.01 -3.45 -16.96
N GLU A 448 -15.34 -3.26 -18.25
CA GLU A 448 -15.90 -1.99 -18.76
C GLU A 448 -17.27 -1.67 -18.16
N GLU A 449 -18.17 -2.65 -18.08
CA GLU A 449 -19.49 -2.49 -17.46
C GLU A 449 -19.38 -2.24 -15.95
N ILE A 450 -18.33 -2.76 -15.30
CA ILE A 450 -18.04 -2.48 -13.89
C ILE A 450 -17.55 -1.04 -13.71
N ARG A 451 -16.64 -0.56 -14.57
CA ARG A 451 -16.22 0.85 -14.58
C ARG A 451 -17.38 1.79 -14.79
N ALA A 452 -18.24 1.50 -15.78
CA ALA A 452 -19.43 2.30 -16.03
C ALA A 452 -20.34 2.41 -14.79
N ARG A 453 -20.49 1.32 -14.01
CA ARG A 453 -21.26 1.34 -12.76
C ARG A 453 -20.56 2.13 -11.66
N LEU A 454 -19.25 2.01 -11.51
CA LEU A 454 -18.47 2.83 -10.57
C LEU A 454 -18.61 4.32 -10.89
N THR A 455 -18.40 4.70 -12.15
CA THR A 455 -18.54 6.08 -12.62
C THR A 455 -19.95 6.61 -12.38
N ALA A 456 -20.98 5.83 -12.73
CA ALA A 456 -22.37 6.25 -12.57
C ALA A 456 -22.80 6.35 -11.10
N SER A 457 -22.15 5.60 -10.19
CA SER A 457 -22.47 5.61 -8.77
C SER A 457 -21.62 6.57 -7.96
N ALA A 458 -20.55 7.13 -8.53
CA ALA A 458 -19.65 8.05 -7.85
C ALA A 458 -20.38 9.34 -7.43
N GLY A 459 -20.19 9.75 -6.18
CA GLY A 459 -20.59 11.05 -5.69
C GLY A 459 -19.53 12.08 -6.05
N ASP A 460 -19.85 12.97 -6.97
CA ASP A 460 -18.94 14.01 -7.46
C ASP A 460 -18.35 14.84 -6.30
N ARG A 461 -17.05 15.14 -6.40
CA ARG A 461 -16.25 15.87 -5.42
C ARG A 461 -15.22 16.72 -6.12
N GLY A 462 -15.05 17.96 -5.67
CA GLY A 462 -14.10 18.88 -6.28
C GLY A 462 -14.75 19.64 -7.44
N PRO A 463 -14.03 19.89 -8.54
CA PRO A 463 -14.61 20.44 -9.77
C PRO A 463 -15.69 19.51 -10.34
N ASP A 464 -16.74 20.07 -10.94
CA ASP A 464 -17.82 19.27 -11.54
C ASP A 464 -17.31 18.30 -12.61
N GLY A 465 -17.69 17.03 -12.49
CA GLY A 465 -17.36 15.96 -13.44
C GLY A 465 -15.99 15.33 -13.22
N LEU A 466 -15.40 14.78 -14.29
CA LEU A 466 -14.11 14.10 -14.22
C LEU A 466 -12.98 15.11 -13.93
N ASP A 467 -12.20 14.85 -12.89
CA ASP A 467 -11.06 15.69 -12.51
C ASP A 467 -9.81 14.88 -12.09
N ASP A 468 -8.64 15.52 -12.17
CA ASP A 468 -7.34 14.90 -11.86
C ASP A 468 -7.12 14.58 -10.37
N THR A 469 -8.03 15.02 -9.49
CA THR A 469 -7.91 14.87 -8.03
C THR A 469 -8.82 13.77 -7.50
N TYR A 470 -10.11 13.74 -7.88
CA TYR A 470 -11.09 12.77 -7.39
C TYR A 470 -11.55 11.78 -8.47
N GLY A 471 -11.12 11.94 -9.72
CA GLY A 471 -11.57 11.13 -10.83
C GLY A 471 -13.04 11.42 -11.12
N HIS A 472 -13.88 10.40 -11.18
CA HIS A 472 -15.34 10.54 -11.26
C HIS A 472 -16.00 10.89 -9.92
N GLY A 473 -15.23 10.98 -8.83
CA GLY A 473 -15.70 11.32 -7.50
C GLY A 473 -15.54 10.17 -6.50
N LEU A 474 -16.18 10.35 -5.36
CA LEU A 474 -16.15 9.41 -4.24
C LEU A 474 -17.04 8.20 -4.51
N LEU A 475 -16.49 6.98 -4.38
CA LEU A 475 -17.25 5.73 -4.41
C LEU A 475 -18.52 5.85 -3.56
N ASN A 476 -19.67 5.51 -4.15
CA ASN A 476 -20.94 5.47 -3.43
C ASN A 476 -21.82 4.32 -3.94
N LEU A 477 -22.31 3.47 -3.02
CA LEU A 477 -23.15 2.31 -3.31
C LEU A 477 -24.63 2.51 -2.94
N GLY A 478 -25.02 3.70 -2.47
CA GLY A 478 -26.42 4.06 -2.22
C GLY A 478 -27.10 3.26 -1.10
N GLY A 479 -26.32 2.63 -0.22
CA GLY A 479 -26.78 1.89 0.96
C GLY A 479 -27.43 0.53 0.68
N ASN A 480 -27.45 0.08 -0.58
CA ASN A 480 -28.18 -1.11 -1.01
C ASN A 480 -27.28 -2.04 -1.82
N CYS A 481 -27.58 -3.34 -1.76
CA CYS A 481 -26.97 -4.29 -2.68
C CYS A 481 -27.27 -3.91 -4.14
N PRO A 482 -26.30 -4.10 -5.06
CA PRO A 482 -26.56 -3.93 -6.48
C PRO A 482 -27.75 -4.77 -6.96
N GLY A 483 -28.55 -4.20 -7.85
CA GLY A 483 -29.80 -4.82 -8.34
C GLY A 483 -31.03 -4.60 -7.44
N ARG A 484 -30.87 -4.11 -6.21
CA ARG A 484 -31.97 -3.62 -5.35
C ARG A 484 -32.02 -2.10 -5.27
N ALA A 485 -30.98 -1.42 -5.75
CA ALA A 485 -30.90 0.02 -5.82
C ALA A 485 -31.72 0.56 -6.99
N VAL A 486 -32.78 1.32 -6.68
CA VAL A 486 -33.30 2.32 -7.63
C VAL A 486 -32.34 3.49 -7.54
N PHE A 487 -31.37 3.58 -8.45
CA PHE A 487 -30.50 4.76 -8.55
C PHE A 487 -31.38 5.96 -8.89
N THR A 488 -31.67 6.77 -7.88
CA THR A 488 -32.30 8.07 -8.07
C THR A 488 -31.12 9.03 -8.20
N PRO A 489 -30.83 9.60 -9.38
CA PRO A 489 -29.73 10.55 -9.52
C PRO A 489 -29.93 11.69 -8.51
N ALA A 490 -28.83 12.11 -7.87
CA ALA A 490 -28.85 13.25 -6.98
C ALA A 490 -29.43 14.45 -7.75
N LEU A 491 -30.54 14.99 -7.26
CA LEU A 491 -31.08 16.24 -7.77
C LEU A 491 -30.05 17.33 -7.49
N ALA A 492 -29.56 17.96 -8.55
CA ALA A 492 -28.79 19.19 -8.45
C ALA A 492 -29.66 20.24 -7.74
N GLU A 493 -29.17 20.74 -6.60
CA GLU A 493 -29.61 22.02 -6.02
C GLU A 493 -28.57 23.10 -6.27
#